data_AF-A0A2K3KXR7-F1
#
_entry.id   AF-A0A2K3KXR7-F1
#
_cell.length_a   1.000
_cell.length_b   1.000
_cell.length_c   1.000
_cell.angle_alpha   90.00
_cell.angle_beta   90.00
_cell.angle_gamma   90.00
#
_symmetry.space_group_name_H-M   'P 1'
#
loop_
_entity.id
_entity.type
_entity.pdbx_description
1 polymer ?
#
loop_
_entity_poly.entity_id
_entity_poly.type
_entity_poly.pdbx_seq_one_letter_code
_entity_poly.pdbx_strand_id
1 'polypeptide(L)'
;MGYTEVKFIELNGLEIKTTLTDEEKSIDDHISSFFTPTDDYGTKVIGFDVEWPVEYKDSTDYLFKRANFQLCDGNSCLIICLPFSSDVVPKSLHNFLRMPNYTFVGIGIKDNLAFLEKEHGIVFRNAVELGPLAASLMKMPHLRYCGVDELAFEVCKLDLRKYRPSRLAFNWGKYYINKELVKHATVNVYSYHKIGSALLRPAPVPQMPCY
;
A
#
# COMPACT_ATOMS: atom_id res chain seq x y z
N MET A 1 8.51 -3.53 -24.43
CA MET A 1 8.06 -2.16 -24.14
C MET A 1 7.24 -2.23 -22.88
N GLY A 2 7.64 -1.51 -21.83
CA GLY A 2 6.83 -1.40 -20.61
C GLY A 2 5.62 -0.51 -20.85
N TYR A 3 4.64 -0.63 -19.97
CA TYR A 3 3.40 0.11 -19.94
C TYR A 3 3.36 1.00 -18.70
N THR A 4 2.98 2.25 -18.88
CA THR A 4 2.79 3.22 -17.78
C THR A 4 1.53 4.03 -18.05
N GLU A 5 0.67 4.15 -17.05
CA GLU A 5 -0.54 4.98 -17.06
C GLU A 5 -0.59 5.79 -15.76
N VAL A 6 -0.86 7.09 -15.87
CA VAL A 6 -1.04 7.97 -14.72
C VAL A 6 -2.50 8.38 -14.62
N LYS A 7 -3.08 8.25 -13.42
CA LYS A 7 -4.43 8.68 -13.09
C LYS A 7 -4.42 9.62 -11.90
N PHE A 8 -5.42 10.48 -11.84
CA PHE A 8 -5.66 11.38 -10.72
C PHE A 8 -6.99 10.97 -10.09
N ILE A 9 -6.97 10.63 -8.80
CA ILE A 9 -8.14 10.14 -8.07
C ILE A 9 -8.38 11.07 -6.89
N GLU A 10 -9.55 11.70 -6.86
CA GLU A 10 -9.95 12.55 -5.73
C GLU A 10 -10.29 11.69 -4.52
N LEU A 11 -9.57 11.87 -3.42
CA LEU A 11 -9.78 11.23 -2.12
C LEU A 11 -9.69 12.28 -1.02
N ASN A 12 -10.75 12.41 -0.22
CA ASN A 12 -10.79 13.33 0.91
C ASN A 12 -10.47 14.79 0.52
N GLY A 13 -10.98 15.25 -0.64
CA GLY A 13 -10.74 16.60 -1.16
C GLY A 13 -9.32 16.83 -1.70
N LEU A 14 -8.48 15.79 -1.78
CA LEU A 14 -7.14 15.83 -2.36
C LEU A 14 -7.10 15.03 -3.66
N GLU A 15 -6.36 15.51 -4.63
CA GLU A 15 -6.10 14.78 -5.87
C GLU A 15 -4.87 13.89 -5.72
N ILE A 16 -5.06 12.57 -5.74
CA ILE A 16 -4.00 11.60 -5.54
C ILE A 16 -3.50 11.09 -6.89
N LYS A 17 -2.22 11.39 -7.19
CA LYS A 17 -1.54 10.88 -8.39
C LYS A 17 -1.26 9.39 -8.23
N THR A 18 -1.91 8.56 -9.03
CA THR A 18 -1.72 7.12 -9.09
C THR A 18 -0.98 6.74 -10.38
N THR A 19 0.18 6.09 -10.25
CA THR A 19 0.94 5.55 -11.38
C THR A 19 0.77 4.05 -11.44
N LEU A 20 0.22 3.54 -12.53
CA LEU A 20 0.11 2.11 -12.86
C LEU A 20 1.21 1.78 -13.86
N THR A 21 2.09 0.82 -13.56
CA THR A 21 3.21 0.52 -14.46
C THR A 21 3.76 -0.91 -14.33
N ASP A 22 4.35 -1.42 -15.40
CA ASP A 22 5.28 -2.58 -15.40
C ASP A 22 6.69 -2.20 -15.93
N GLU A 23 6.94 -0.91 -16.09
CA GLU A 23 8.18 -0.36 -16.63
C GLU A 23 9.17 -0.01 -15.50
N GLU A 24 10.35 -0.66 -15.49
CA GLU A 24 11.39 -0.48 -14.49
C GLU A 24 11.75 0.99 -14.24
N LYS A 25 11.94 1.78 -15.30
CA LYS A 25 12.25 3.21 -15.18
C LYS A 25 11.15 3.99 -14.45
N SER A 26 9.89 3.73 -14.78
CA SER A 26 8.76 4.41 -14.14
C SER A 26 8.59 4.00 -12.67
N ILE A 27 8.95 2.75 -12.34
CA ILE A 27 9.00 2.25 -10.96
C ILE A 27 10.10 3.00 -10.19
N ASP A 28 11.31 3.08 -10.75
CA ASP A 28 12.47 3.74 -10.15
C ASP A 28 12.20 5.23 -9.89
N ASP A 29 11.64 5.94 -10.89
CA ASP A 29 11.31 7.35 -10.81
C ASP A 29 10.26 7.60 -9.71
N HIS A 30 9.24 6.74 -9.61
CA HIS A 30 8.20 6.89 -8.59
C HIS A 30 8.72 6.56 -7.19
N ILE A 31 9.49 5.47 -7.01
CA ILE A 31 10.12 5.14 -5.72
C ILE A 31 11.03 6.30 -5.26
N SER A 32 11.79 6.90 -6.18
CA SER A 32 12.63 8.05 -5.87
C SER A 32 11.82 9.24 -5.34
N SER A 33 10.59 9.43 -5.81
CA SER A 33 9.69 10.48 -5.29
C SER A 33 9.27 10.25 -3.84
N PHE A 34 9.23 8.99 -3.37
CA PHE A 34 8.97 8.68 -1.96
C PHE A 34 10.13 9.09 -1.04
N PHE A 35 11.32 9.38 -1.56
CA PHE A 35 12.47 9.80 -0.76
C PHE A 35 12.43 11.27 -0.34
N THR A 36 11.43 12.02 -0.79
CA THR A 36 11.14 13.37 -0.29
C THR A 36 11.00 13.35 1.24
N PRO A 37 11.86 14.09 1.98
CA PRO A 37 11.84 14.11 3.43
C PRO A 37 10.49 14.57 3.97
N THR A 38 10.07 14.01 5.10
CA THR A 38 9.00 14.58 5.92
C THR A 38 9.61 15.54 6.94
N ASP A 39 8.86 16.58 7.32
CA ASP A 39 9.32 17.60 8.28
C ASP A 39 9.46 17.05 9.70
N ASP A 40 8.94 15.84 9.97
CA ASP A 40 9.14 15.11 11.21
C ASP A 40 10.31 14.13 11.07
N TYR A 41 11.28 14.20 11.99
CA TYR A 41 12.45 13.31 12.03
C TYR A 41 12.12 11.81 12.29
N GLY A 42 10.90 11.36 11.98
CA GLY A 42 10.38 10.01 12.16
C GLY A 42 10.51 9.13 10.91
N THR A 43 10.09 7.87 11.04
CA THR A 43 10.01 6.95 9.90
C THR A 43 8.84 7.33 8.99
N LYS A 44 9.05 7.42 7.68
CA LYS A 44 8.00 7.70 6.70
C LYS A 44 7.08 6.50 6.55
N VAL A 45 5.77 6.73 6.65
CA VAL A 45 4.75 5.68 6.55
C VAL A 45 4.29 5.51 5.11
N ILE A 46 4.36 4.29 4.60
CA ILE A 46 3.93 3.91 3.25
C ILE A 46 2.80 2.89 3.37
N GLY A 47 1.62 3.23 2.85
CA GLY A 47 0.54 2.26 2.70
C GLY A 47 0.94 1.19 1.69
N PHE A 48 0.73 -0.07 2.03
CA PHE A 48 1.14 -1.22 1.24
C PHE A 48 0.02 -2.24 1.11
N ASP A 49 -0.14 -2.77 -0.09
CA ASP A 49 -0.95 -3.94 -0.36
C ASP A 49 -0.36 -4.75 -1.52
N VAL A 50 -0.80 -5.99 -1.65
CA VAL A 50 -0.49 -6.82 -2.81
C VAL A 50 -1.65 -7.74 -3.13
N GLU A 51 -2.00 -7.79 -4.41
CA GLU A 51 -3.14 -8.56 -4.92
C GLU A 51 -2.69 -9.51 -6.02
N TRP A 52 -3.17 -10.75 -5.94
CA TRP A 52 -2.85 -11.83 -6.88
C TRP A 52 -4.10 -12.32 -7.63
N PRO A 53 -3.95 -12.88 -8.84
CA PRO A 53 -5.04 -13.56 -9.53
C PRO A 53 -5.59 -14.74 -8.71
N VAL A 54 -6.93 -14.83 -8.65
CA VAL A 54 -7.69 -15.81 -7.85
C VAL A 54 -7.39 -17.26 -8.23
N GLU A 55 -7.05 -17.53 -9.49
CA GLU A 55 -6.78 -18.88 -10.00
C GLU A 55 -5.33 -19.33 -9.73
N TYR A 56 -4.82 -19.14 -8.52
CA TYR A 56 -3.42 -19.41 -8.17
C TYR A 56 -2.94 -20.86 -8.45
N LYS A 57 -3.84 -21.86 -8.55
CA LYS A 57 -3.44 -23.29 -8.49
C LYS A 57 -3.64 -24.17 -9.73
N ASP A 58 -4.47 -23.83 -10.71
CA ASP A 58 -4.95 -24.86 -11.66
C ASP A 58 -4.84 -24.56 -13.17
N SER A 59 -3.94 -23.68 -13.62
CA SER A 59 -3.78 -23.48 -15.08
C SER A 59 -2.36 -23.28 -15.58
N THR A 60 -2.11 -23.81 -16.77
CA THR A 60 -0.92 -23.59 -17.62
C THR A 60 -0.70 -22.11 -18.00
N ASP A 61 -1.59 -21.22 -17.56
CA ASP A 61 -1.63 -19.79 -17.85
C ASP A 61 -0.92 -18.92 -16.79
N TYR A 62 -0.18 -19.56 -15.85
CA TYR A 62 0.54 -18.86 -14.78
C TYR A 62 1.57 -17.84 -15.30
N LEU A 63 2.10 -18.03 -16.51
CA LEU A 63 3.02 -17.11 -17.18
C LEU A 63 2.37 -15.76 -17.54
N PHE A 64 1.05 -15.71 -17.64
CA PHE A 64 0.29 -14.49 -17.98
C PHE A 64 -0.34 -13.81 -16.78
N LYS A 65 -0.29 -14.45 -15.62
CA LYS A 65 -0.78 -13.89 -14.35
C LYS A 65 0.16 -12.79 -13.88
N ARG A 66 -0.41 -11.73 -13.30
CA ARG A 66 0.35 -10.61 -12.75
C ARG A 66 -0.04 -10.30 -11.31
N ALA A 67 0.95 -10.20 -10.44
CA ALA A 67 0.80 -9.66 -9.10
C ALA A 67 0.81 -8.13 -9.15
N ASN A 68 0.01 -7.51 -8.28
CA ASN A 68 -0.13 -6.06 -8.24
C ASN A 68 0.37 -5.56 -6.89
N PHE A 69 1.60 -5.03 -6.86
CA PHE A 69 2.17 -4.40 -5.67
C PHE A 69 1.68 -2.96 -5.62
N GLN A 70 1.19 -2.54 -4.46
CA GLN A 70 0.55 -1.25 -4.28
C GLN A 70 1.27 -0.52 -3.16
N LEU A 71 1.70 0.71 -3.42
CA LEU A 71 2.42 1.56 -2.48
C LEU A 71 1.80 2.95 -2.48
N CYS A 72 1.71 3.61 -1.33
CA CYS A 72 1.24 5.00 -1.27
C CYS A 72 1.84 5.79 -0.12
N ASP A 73 2.33 7.00 -0.38
CA ASP A 73 2.88 7.89 0.64
C ASP A 73 1.88 8.95 1.14
N GLY A 74 0.63 8.83 0.71
CA GLY A 74 -0.46 9.76 1.04
C GLY A 74 -0.66 10.90 0.06
N ASN A 75 0.30 11.17 -0.82
CA ASN A 75 0.23 12.17 -1.88
C ASN A 75 0.20 11.52 -3.27
N SER A 76 0.93 10.42 -3.43
CA SER A 76 0.99 9.64 -4.65
C SER A 76 1.01 8.15 -4.35
N CYS A 77 0.41 7.37 -5.24
CA CYS A 77 0.43 5.92 -5.15
C CYS A 77 1.05 5.30 -6.40
N LEU A 78 1.74 4.17 -6.21
CA LEU A 78 2.37 3.35 -7.23
C LEU A 78 1.72 1.97 -7.23
N ILE A 79 1.23 1.53 -8.39
CA ILE A 79 0.71 0.20 -8.62
C ILE A 79 1.62 -0.47 -9.66
N ILE A 80 2.33 -1.51 -9.23
CA ILE A 80 3.31 -2.23 -10.03
C ILE A 80 2.71 -3.57 -10.46
N CYS A 81 2.60 -3.78 -11.76
CA CYS A 81 2.08 -5.02 -12.36
C CYS A 81 3.23 -5.94 -12.75
N LEU A 82 3.69 -6.81 -11.85
CA LEU A 82 4.78 -7.73 -12.14
C LEU A 82 4.25 -9.07 -12.68
N PRO A 83 4.87 -9.66 -13.72
CA PRO A 83 4.59 -11.05 -14.09
C PRO A 83 4.80 -11.97 -12.90
N PHE A 84 3.82 -12.82 -12.62
CA PHE A 84 3.81 -13.68 -11.44
C PHE A 84 4.94 -14.73 -11.48
N SER A 85 5.30 -15.17 -12.68
CA SER A 85 6.40 -16.13 -12.90
C SER A 85 7.79 -15.49 -12.95
N SER A 86 7.89 -14.17 -12.77
CA SER A 86 9.16 -13.46 -12.87
C SER A 86 9.78 -13.34 -11.48
N ASP A 87 10.97 -13.90 -11.33
CA ASP A 87 11.83 -13.63 -10.17
C ASP A 87 12.43 -12.21 -10.22
N VAL A 88 12.24 -11.49 -11.34
CA VAL A 88 12.79 -10.16 -11.56
C VAL A 88 11.88 -9.12 -10.94
N VAL A 89 12.15 -8.82 -9.67
CA VAL A 89 11.68 -7.63 -8.98
C VAL A 89 12.69 -6.51 -9.23
N PRO A 90 12.25 -5.28 -9.60
CA PRO A 90 13.18 -4.15 -9.76
C PRO A 90 14.05 -3.97 -8.51
N LYS A 91 15.36 -3.78 -8.72
CA LYS A 91 16.33 -3.65 -7.60
C LYS A 91 16.00 -2.46 -6.70
N SER A 92 15.49 -1.37 -7.28
CA SER A 92 15.02 -0.19 -6.55
C SER A 92 13.93 -0.54 -5.54
N LEU A 93 12.95 -1.36 -5.94
CA LEU A 93 11.88 -1.84 -5.06
C LEU A 93 12.45 -2.72 -3.95
N HIS A 94 13.30 -3.70 -4.28
CA HIS A 94 13.90 -4.57 -3.26
C HIS A 94 14.68 -3.77 -2.20
N ASN A 95 15.48 -2.80 -2.64
CA ASN A 95 16.23 -1.93 -1.75
C ASN A 95 15.30 -1.05 -0.91
N PHE A 96 14.29 -0.44 -1.52
CA PHE A 96 13.34 0.44 -0.86
C PHE A 96 12.61 -0.25 0.30
N LEU A 97 12.11 -1.47 0.08
CA LEU A 97 11.39 -2.26 1.08
C LEU A 97 12.24 -2.61 2.32
N ARG A 98 13.57 -2.49 2.21
CA ARG A 98 14.54 -2.80 3.27
C ARG A 98 15.12 -1.57 3.95
N MET A 99 14.70 -0.37 3.55
CA MET A 99 15.20 0.87 4.13
C MET A 99 14.67 1.07 5.57
N PRO A 100 15.52 1.40 6.56
CA PRO A 100 15.13 1.49 7.97
C PRO A 100 14.22 2.67 8.31
N ASN A 101 14.25 3.72 7.49
CA ASN A 101 13.50 4.96 7.71
C ASN A 101 12.10 4.93 7.10
N TYR A 102 11.64 3.78 6.59
CA TYR A 102 10.28 3.59 6.09
C TYR A 102 9.57 2.49 6.87
N THR A 103 8.28 2.67 7.06
CA THR A 103 7.39 1.67 7.67
C THR A 103 6.24 1.40 6.70
N PHE A 104 6.10 0.14 6.30
CA PHE A 104 5.06 -0.30 5.38
C PHE A 104 3.85 -0.79 6.17
N VAL A 105 2.68 -0.19 5.94
CA VAL A 105 1.47 -0.45 6.72
C VAL A 105 0.36 -0.99 5.82
N GLY A 106 -0.38 -1.99 6.31
CA GLY A 106 -1.49 -2.56 5.55
C GLY A 106 -2.47 -3.32 6.44
N ILE A 107 -3.51 -3.89 5.83
CA ILE A 107 -4.51 -4.72 6.49
C ILE A 107 -4.52 -6.11 5.84
N GLY A 108 -4.37 -7.17 6.63
CA GLY A 108 -4.35 -8.54 6.13
C GLY A 108 -3.09 -8.88 5.34
N ILE A 109 -1.99 -8.14 5.56
CA ILE A 109 -0.75 -8.28 4.77
C ILE A 109 0.18 -9.36 5.31
N LYS A 110 -0.07 -9.90 6.51
CA LYS A 110 0.87 -10.85 7.15
C LYS A 110 1.17 -12.07 6.28
N ASP A 111 0.14 -12.72 5.75
CA ASP A 111 0.30 -13.92 4.92
C ASP A 111 0.90 -13.57 3.56
N ASN A 112 0.55 -12.39 3.03
CA ASN A 112 1.16 -11.85 1.82
C ASN A 112 2.67 -11.64 1.98
N LEU A 113 3.13 -11.07 3.10
CA LEU A 113 4.55 -10.86 3.38
C LEU A 113 5.31 -12.19 3.48
N ALA A 114 4.75 -13.18 4.20
CA ALA A 114 5.35 -14.50 4.31
C ALA A 114 5.45 -15.20 2.95
N PHE A 115 4.43 -15.06 2.10
CA PHE A 115 4.44 -15.56 0.74
C PHE A 115 5.52 -14.88 -0.12
N LEU A 116 5.60 -13.55 -0.08
CA LEU A 116 6.59 -12.76 -0.82
C LEU A 116 8.03 -13.10 -0.44
N GLU A 117 8.28 -13.32 0.84
CA GLU A 117 9.61 -13.73 1.32
C GLU A 117 9.95 -15.14 0.82
N LYS A 118 9.03 -16.09 0.96
CA LYS A 118 9.26 -17.49 0.62
C LYS A 118 9.38 -17.75 -0.88
N GLU A 119 8.48 -17.17 -1.68
CA GLU A 119 8.37 -17.47 -3.11
C GLU A 119 9.16 -16.50 -3.99
N HIS A 120 9.40 -15.27 -3.52
CA HIS A 120 10.04 -14.22 -4.33
C HIS A 120 11.27 -13.57 -3.67
N GLY A 121 11.66 -13.99 -2.45
CA GLY A 121 12.80 -13.40 -1.73
C GLY A 121 12.64 -11.90 -1.41
N ILE A 122 11.41 -11.39 -1.45
CA ILE A 122 11.10 -9.99 -1.15
C ILE A 122 10.89 -9.87 0.35
N VAL A 123 11.79 -9.13 1.01
CA VAL A 123 11.77 -8.93 2.45
C VAL A 123 11.45 -7.48 2.78
N PHE A 124 10.51 -7.27 3.68
CA PHE A 124 10.19 -5.97 4.24
C PHE A 124 10.91 -5.82 5.56
N ARG A 125 11.70 -4.75 5.73
CA ARG A 125 12.40 -4.51 7.01
C ARG A 125 11.44 -4.11 8.12
N ASN A 126 10.52 -3.21 7.82
CA ASN A 126 9.54 -2.69 8.77
C ASN A 126 8.14 -2.79 8.14
N ALA A 127 7.39 -3.83 8.49
CA ALA A 127 5.99 -3.97 8.07
C ALA A 127 5.06 -4.10 9.27
N VAL A 128 3.89 -3.48 9.19
CA VAL A 128 2.96 -3.32 10.31
C VAL A 128 1.54 -3.63 9.86
N GLU A 129 0.91 -4.55 10.60
CA GLU A 129 -0.49 -4.93 10.45
C GLU A 129 -1.37 -3.97 11.27
N LEU A 130 -2.22 -3.21 10.59
CA LEU A 130 -2.90 -2.03 11.17
C LEU A 130 -3.99 -2.38 12.18
N GLY A 131 -4.77 -3.43 11.95
CA GLY A 131 -5.86 -3.82 12.86
C GLY A 131 -5.36 -4.11 14.28
N PRO A 132 -4.41 -5.05 14.48
CA PRO A 132 -3.76 -5.31 15.76
C PRO A 132 -3.07 -4.08 16.37
N LEU A 133 -2.42 -3.24 15.55
CA LEU A 133 -1.78 -2.01 16.03
C LEU A 133 -2.83 -1.05 16.62
N ALA A 134 -3.90 -0.76 15.87
CA ALA A 134 -4.98 0.11 16.30
C ALA A 134 -5.64 -0.40 17.58
N ALA A 135 -5.95 -1.70 17.65
CA ALA A 135 -6.53 -2.32 18.83
C ALA A 135 -5.66 -2.15 20.09
N SER A 136 -4.35 -2.28 19.94
CA SER A 136 -3.38 -2.16 21.04
C SER A 136 -3.21 -0.71 21.51
N LEU A 137 -3.06 0.23 20.59
CA LEU A 137 -2.82 1.64 20.90
C LEU A 137 -4.07 2.33 21.43
N MET A 138 -5.24 2.06 20.83
CA MET A 138 -6.51 2.68 21.22
C MET A 138 -7.24 1.94 22.35
N LYS A 139 -6.72 0.80 22.82
CA LYS A 139 -7.35 -0.05 23.85
C LYS A 139 -8.76 -0.51 23.46
N MET A 140 -8.96 -0.82 22.18
CA MET A 140 -10.23 -1.26 21.59
C MET A 140 -10.03 -2.60 20.88
N PRO A 141 -10.18 -3.76 21.57
CA PRO A 141 -9.83 -5.07 21.03
C PRO A 141 -10.56 -5.45 19.72
N HIS A 142 -11.78 -4.97 19.51
CA HIS A 142 -12.57 -5.27 18.31
C HIS A 142 -11.92 -4.76 17.02
N LEU A 143 -11.15 -3.65 17.09
CA LEU A 143 -10.47 -3.05 15.92
C LEU A 143 -9.52 -4.02 15.21
N ARG A 144 -9.07 -5.07 15.91
CA ARG A 144 -8.21 -6.12 15.34
C ARG A 144 -8.84 -6.82 14.14
N TYR A 145 -10.17 -6.90 14.11
CA TYR A 145 -10.93 -7.66 13.11
C TYR A 145 -11.73 -6.75 12.18
N CYS A 146 -11.61 -5.43 12.34
CA CYS A 146 -12.33 -4.45 11.54
C CYS A 146 -11.73 -4.33 10.15
N GLY A 147 -12.60 -4.09 9.17
CA GLY A 147 -12.18 -3.75 7.82
C GLY A 147 -11.56 -2.35 7.75
N VAL A 148 -10.90 -2.07 6.62
CA VAL A 148 -10.22 -0.79 6.36
C VAL A 148 -11.10 0.44 6.58
N ASP A 149 -12.38 0.40 6.19
CA ASP A 149 -13.26 1.56 6.31
C ASP A 149 -13.62 1.87 7.77
N GLU A 150 -13.86 0.83 8.55
CA GLU A 150 -14.15 0.97 9.98
C GLU A 150 -12.90 1.45 10.73
N LEU A 151 -11.72 0.91 10.41
CA LEU A 151 -10.46 1.40 10.95
C LEU A 151 -10.18 2.87 10.56
N ALA A 152 -10.41 3.25 9.30
CA ALA A 152 -10.24 4.64 8.85
C ALA A 152 -11.18 5.59 9.59
N PHE A 153 -12.42 5.16 9.83
CA PHE A 153 -13.38 5.94 10.59
C PHE A 153 -12.99 6.04 12.07
N GLU A 154 -12.67 4.93 12.72
CA GLU A 154 -12.36 4.93 14.15
C GLU A 154 -11.09 5.71 14.46
N VAL A 155 -10.03 5.51 13.69
CA VAL A 155 -8.71 6.12 13.89
C VAL A 155 -8.66 7.56 13.38
N CYS A 156 -9.18 7.84 12.19
CA CYS A 156 -8.97 9.11 11.51
C CYS A 156 -10.24 9.97 11.35
N LYS A 157 -11.42 9.45 11.73
CA LYS A 157 -12.73 10.06 11.44
C LYS A 157 -12.94 10.33 9.93
N LEU A 158 -12.34 9.47 9.09
CA LEU A 158 -12.45 9.53 7.63
C LEU A 158 -13.43 8.47 7.12
N ASP A 159 -14.44 8.89 6.37
CA ASP A 159 -15.28 7.97 5.59
C ASP A 159 -14.79 7.93 4.13
N LEU A 160 -14.01 6.90 3.84
CA LEU A 160 -13.47 6.63 2.50
C LEU A 160 -14.32 5.62 1.70
N ARG A 161 -15.37 5.05 2.32
CA ARG A 161 -16.20 4.01 1.70
C ARG A 161 -16.86 4.51 0.42
N LYS A 162 -17.28 5.77 0.40
CA LYS A 162 -17.90 6.43 -0.77
C LYS A 162 -17.02 6.47 -2.02
N TYR A 163 -15.69 6.36 -1.87
CA TYR A 163 -14.75 6.36 -3.00
C TYR A 163 -14.54 4.97 -3.60
N ARG A 164 -14.95 3.91 -2.89
CA ARG A 164 -14.78 2.53 -3.34
C ARG A 164 -15.79 2.20 -4.45
N PRO A 165 -15.39 1.42 -5.47
CA PRO A 165 -16.32 0.91 -6.48
C PRO A 165 -17.48 0.15 -5.84
N SER A 166 -18.72 0.41 -6.30
CA SER A 166 -19.94 -0.25 -5.77
C SER A 166 -20.05 -1.72 -6.17
N ARG A 167 -19.41 -2.11 -7.28
CA ARG A 167 -19.33 -3.49 -7.75
C ARG A 167 -17.94 -3.75 -8.28
N LEU A 168 -17.13 -4.46 -7.50
CA LEU A 168 -15.81 -4.89 -7.93
C LEU A 168 -15.85 -6.35 -8.37
N ALA A 169 -15.61 -6.59 -9.66
CA ALA A 169 -15.24 -7.93 -10.11
C ALA A 169 -13.74 -8.09 -9.81
N PHE A 170 -13.41 -8.88 -8.77
CA PHE A 170 -12.04 -9.21 -8.39
C PHE A 170 -11.40 -10.13 -9.43
N ASN A 171 -10.99 -9.56 -10.56
CA ASN A 171 -10.19 -10.24 -11.56
C ASN A 171 -8.86 -9.49 -11.70
N TRP A 172 -8.07 -9.59 -10.64
CA TRP A 172 -6.66 -9.19 -10.64
C TRP A 172 -5.86 -10.16 -11.50
N GLY A 173 -4.83 -9.67 -12.20
CA GLY A 173 -3.94 -10.53 -13.00
C GLY A 173 -4.20 -10.57 -14.51
N LYS A 174 -5.11 -9.74 -15.04
CA LYS A 174 -5.17 -9.47 -16.48
C LYS A 174 -4.07 -8.49 -16.89
N TYR A 175 -3.66 -8.54 -18.16
CA TYR A 175 -2.66 -7.62 -18.73
C TYR A 175 -3.01 -6.14 -18.47
N TYR A 176 -4.31 -5.82 -18.44
CA TYR A 176 -4.82 -4.49 -18.12
C TYR A 176 -5.69 -4.55 -16.86
N ILE A 177 -5.26 -3.86 -15.80
CA ILE A 177 -6.10 -3.59 -14.63
C ILE A 177 -7.20 -2.60 -15.07
N ASN A 178 -8.46 -2.93 -14.81
CA ASN A 178 -9.56 -2.00 -15.13
C ASN A 178 -9.51 -0.73 -14.24
N LYS A 179 -10.15 0.35 -14.68
CA LYS A 179 -10.13 1.63 -13.95
C LYS A 179 -10.66 1.52 -12.51
N GLU A 180 -11.65 0.65 -12.28
CA GLU A 180 -12.25 0.44 -10.96
C GLU A 180 -11.29 -0.26 -9.99
N LEU A 181 -10.51 -1.24 -10.47
CA LEU A 181 -9.49 -1.94 -9.71
C LEU A 181 -8.34 -0.99 -9.38
N VAL A 182 -7.88 -0.16 -10.33
CA VAL A 182 -6.90 0.90 -10.05
C VAL A 182 -7.43 1.82 -8.95
N LYS A 183 -8.69 2.28 -9.06
CA LYS A 183 -9.32 3.13 -8.03
C LYS A 183 -9.41 2.43 -6.68
N HIS A 184 -9.80 1.16 -6.65
CA HIS A 184 -9.89 0.37 -5.44
C HIS A 184 -8.54 0.23 -4.73
N ALA A 185 -7.50 -0.17 -5.49
CA ALA A 185 -6.13 -0.26 -5.00
C ALA A 185 -5.66 1.07 -4.41
N THR A 186 -5.82 2.17 -5.15
CA THR A 186 -5.47 3.52 -4.65
C THR A 186 -6.19 3.84 -3.35
N VAL A 187 -7.50 3.61 -3.25
CA VAL A 187 -8.26 3.88 -2.02
C VAL A 187 -7.75 3.01 -0.86
N ASN A 188 -7.42 1.74 -1.08
CA ASN A 188 -6.85 0.86 -0.06
C ASN A 188 -5.54 1.42 0.50
N VAL A 189 -4.51 1.55 -0.32
CA VAL A 189 -3.19 1.96 0.17
C VAL A 189 -3.16 3.40 0.67
N TYR A 190 -4.00 4.28 0.13
CA TYR A 190 -4.22 5.61 0.71
C TYR A 190 -4.83 5.53 2.12
N SER A 191 -5.86 4.69 2.31
CA SER A 191 -6.48 4.48 3.63
C SER A 191 -5.46 3.93 4.62
N TYR A 192 -4.66 2.95 4.23
CA TYR A 192 -3.62 2.36 5.08
C TYR A 192 -2.58 3.39 5.50
N HIS A 193 -2.11 4.21 4.55
CA HIS A 193 -1.21 5.31 4.86
C HIS A 193 -1.81 6.29 5.87
N LYS A 194 -3.07 6.71 5.71
CA LYS A 194 -3.71 7.65 6.66
C LYS A 194 -3.85 7.06 8.06
N ILE A 195 -4.31 5.81 8.16
CA ILE A 195 -4.44 5.10 9.44
C ILE A 195 -3.06 4.94 10.09
N GLY A 196 -2.08 4.41 9.36
CA GLY A 196 -0.74 4.21 9.88
C GLY A 196 -0.06 5.51 10.32
N SER A 197 -0.19 6.57 9.52
CA SER A 197 0.34 7.89 9.87
C SER A 197 -0.31 8.46 11.13
N ALA A 198 -1.60 8.24 11.35
CA ALA A 198 -2.28 8.68 12.56
C ALA A 198 -1.82 7.89 13.80
N LEU A 199 -1.61 6.58 13.67
CA LEU A 199 -1.21 5.70 14.77
C LEU A 199 0.28 5.79 15.13
N LEU A 200 1.14 6.04 14.14
CA LEU A 200 2.61 6.01 14.29
C LEU A 200 3.22 7.41 14.45
N ARG A 201 2.42 8.48 14.36
CA ARG A 201 2.88 9.83 14.69
C ARG A 201 3.40 9.87 16.14
N PRO A 202 4.58 10.47 16.39
CA PRO A 202 5.01 10.74 17.74
C PRO A 202 3.95 11.57 18.48
N ALA A 203 3.72 11.26 19.76
CA ALA A 203 2.93 12.14 20.60
C ALA A 203 3.55 13.55 20.56
N PRO A 204 2.75 14.63 20.51
CA PRO A 204 3.29 15.98 20.58
C PRO A 204 4.17 16.08 21.83
N VAL A 205 5.41 16.52 21.66
CA VAL A 205 6.31 16.80 22.80
C VAL A 205 5.58 17.82 23.67
N PRO A 206 5.35 17.54 24.97
CA PRO A 206 4.78 18.52 25.87
C PRO A 206 5.64 19.77 25.80
N GLN A 207 5.05 20.92 25.44
CA GLN A 207 5.74 22.19 25.58
C GLN A 207 6.09 22.31 27.07
N MET A 208 7.38 22.24 27.41
CA MET A 208 7.83 22.52 28.77
C MET A 208 7.41 23.96 29.08
N PRO A 209 6.65 24.21 30.15
CA PRO A 209 6.41 25.57 30.58
C PRO A 209 7.76 26.20 30.88
N CYS A 210 8.08 27.28 30.16
CA CYS A 210 9.18 28.16 30.53
C CYS A 210 8.82 28.76 31.90
N TYR A 211 9.59 28.41 32.94
CA TYR A 211 9.56 29.05 34.25
C TYR A 211 10.56 30.21 34.28
#